data_AF-A0A557XH17-F1
#
_entry.id   AF-A0A557XH17-F1
#
_cell.length_a   1.000
_cell.length_b   1.000
_cell.length_c   1.000
_cell.angle_alpha   90.00
_cell.angle_beta   90.00
_cell.angle_gamma   90.00
#
_symmetry.space_group_name_H-M   'P 1'
#
loop_
_entity.id
_entity.type
_entity.pdbx_description
1 polymer ?
#
loop_
_entity_poly.entity_id
_entity_poly.type
_entity_poly.pdbx_seq_one_letter_code
_entity_poly.pdbx_strand_id
1 'polypeptide(L)'
;MIESELAVLGRAHRLFAGHTEAPAWDAGPPPGRGAPRHPAAPNGVAGQRAYQLAADQGRQQLVAAARTDTQAGRVVAEAHRDRARARALTKSVVDEARADAAAPSTTPMAQREALRRRAARLRAQRAHVLAARSRSRWHAAALRALRYRLVHHRGSTAPGLSPNDRAGRAVRAALSRLGRPYVWGAAGPDRFDCSGLVQWCYARAGVHLDRTTYQQIHDGVPVPHAQVRPGDLVFPHPGHVQLAIGNGLVVEAPYPGAAVRISRLGGNVAIRRPL
;
A
#
# COMPACT_ATOMS: atom_id res chain seq x y z
N MET A 1 -5.11 -37.59 -13.33
CA MET A 1 -5.21 -38.00 -11.91
C MET A 1 -5.86 -36.88 -11.12
N ILE A 2 -6.99 -37.15 -10.46
CA ILE A 2 -7.62 -36.19 -9.55
C ILE A 2 -6.81 -36.21 -8.25
N GLU A 3 -6.24 -35.07 -7.88
CA GLU A 3 -5.47 -34.94 -6.64
C GLU A 3 -6.33 -35.19 -5.39
N SER A 4 -5.76 -35.87 -4.40
CA SER A 4 -6.45 -36.11 -3.13
C SER A 4 -6.69 -34.79 -2.37
N GLU A 5 -7.80 -34.70 -1.63
CA GLU A 5 -8.14 -33.53 -0.81
C GLU A 5 -6.97 -33.14 0.11
N LEU A 6 -6.37 -34.12 0.79
CA LEU A 6 -5.24 -33.92 1.68
C LEU A 6 -4.01 -33.32 0.97
N ALA A 7 -3.75 -33.71 -0.29
CA ALA A 7 -2.66 -33.12 -1.08
C ALA A 7 -2.92 -31.63 -1.36
N VAL A 8 -4.15 -31.28 -1.75
CA VAL A 8 -4.56 -29.89 -2.04
C VAL A 8 -4.49 -29.04 -0.77
N LEU A 9 -5.11 -29.50 0.32
CA LEU A 9 -5.10 -28.79 1.60
C LEU A 9 -3.69 -28.65 2.16
N GLY A 10 -2.87 -29.70 2.06
CA GLY A 10 -1.47 -29.72 2.50
C GLY A 10 -0.59 -28.74 1.71
N ARG A 11 -0.75 -28.63 0.39
CA ARG A 11 -0.05 -27.60 -0.40
C ARG A 11 -0.44 -26.20 0.02
N ALA A 12 -1.72 -25.94 0.24
CA ALA A 12 -2.19 -24.64 0.70
C ALA A 12 -1.59 -24.27 2.07
N HIS A 13 -1.50 -25.24 2.99
CA HIS A 13 -0.85 -25.04 4.29
C HIS A 13 0.65 -24.76 4.18
N ARG A 14 1.36 -25.47 3.29
CA ARG A 14 2.80 -25.28 3.05
C ARG A 14 3.17 -23.88 2.57
N LEU A 15 2.26 -23.12 1.97
CA LEU A 15 2.47 -21.70 1.63
C LEU A 15 2.83 -20.85 2.85
N PHE A 16 2.44 -21.28 4.05
CA PHE A 16 2.71 -20.60 5.32
C PHE A 16 3.77 -21.30 6.17
N ALA A 17 4.43 -22.35 5.63
CA ALA A 17 5.54 -23.02 6.30
C ALA A 17 6.86 -22.22 6.15
N GLY A 18 7.77 -22.38 7.11
CA GLY A 18 9.07 -21.71 7.17
C GLY A 18 9.18 -20.64 8.26
N HIS A 19 10.39 -20.48 8.80
CA HIS A 19 10.74 -19.44 9.76
C HIS A 19 10.93 -18.11 9.04
N THR A 20 10.41 -17.05 9.63
CA THR A 20 10.72 -15.68 9.23
C THR A 20 11.18 -15.00 10.50
N GLU A 21 12.48 -14.88 10.69
CA GLU A 21 12.97 -13.95 11.72
C GLU A 21 12.56 -12.54 11.32
N ALA A 22 12.08 -11.77 12.29
CA ALA A 22 12.01 -10.34 12.10
C ALA A 22 13.45 -9.88 11.86
N PRO A 23 13.77 -9.11 10.80
CA PRO A 23 15.10 -8.54 10.68
C PRO A 23 15.41 -7.81 11.98
N ALA A 24 16.53 -8.13 12.63
CA ALA A 24 17.02 -7.33 13.73
C ALA A 24 17.31 -5.94 13.14
N TRP A 25 16.53 -4.95 13.52
CA TRP A 25 16.83 -3.57 13.18
C TRP A 25 17.91 -3.13 14.16
N ASP A 26 19.13 -3.63 13.97
CA ASP A 26 20.28 -2.92 14.50
C ASP A 26 20.32 -1.61 13.72
N ALA A 27 19.78 -0.57 14.35
CA ALA A 27 20.12 0.79 14.02
C ALA A 27 21.61 0.94 14.34
N GLY A 28 22.46 0.45 13.44
CA GLY A 28 23.87 0.79 13.44
C GLY A 28 23.98 2.31 13.62
N PRO A 29 25.01 2.78 14.34
CA PRO A 29 25.16 4.19 14.64
C PRO A 29 24.96 5.00 13.35
N PRO A 30 24.23 6.13 13.41
CA PRO A 30 23.91 6.91 12.23
C PRO A 30 25.19 7.11 11.43
N PRO A 31 25.20 6.87 10.09
CA PRO A 31 26.40 7.07 9.30
C PRO A 31 26.88 8.48 9.58
N GLY A 32 28.09 8.58 10.14
CA GLY A 32 28.69 9.85 10.54
C GLY A 32 28.62 10.80 9.36
N ARG A 33 27.66 11.74 9.39
CA ARG A 33 27.60 12.77 8.38
C ARG A 33 28.81 13.66 8.64
N GLY A 34 29.67 13.76 7.63
CA GLY A 34 30.79 14.68 7.63
C GLY A 34 30.33 16.04 8.14
N ALA A 35 31.13 16.59 9.06
CA ALA A 35 30.93 17.91 9.61
C ALA A 35 30.59 18.90 8.47
N PRO A 36 29.67 19.85 8.69
CA PRO A 36 29.40 20.88 7.71
C PRO A 36 30.74 21.52 7.31
N ARG A 37 31.09 21.43 6.02
CA ARG A 37 32.22 22.18 5.46
C ARG A 37 31.92 23.65 5.69
N HIS A 38 32.66 24.24 6.62
CA HIS A 38 32.74 25.64 7.06
C HIS A 38 31.52 26.54 6.78
N PRO A 39 30.76 26.96 7.80
CA PRO A 39 29.91 28.13 7.67
C PRO A 39 30.77 29.40 7.65
N ALA A 40 30.36 30.36 6.83
CA ALA A 40 30.80 31.75 6.93
C ALA A 40 30.69 32.25 8.39
N ALA A 41 31.68 33.05 8.79
CA ALA A 41 31.95 33.64 10.12
C ALA A 41 30.83 33.58 11.21
N PRO A 42 31.12 33.07 12.43
CA PRO A 42 30.09 32.70 13.41
C PRO A 42 29.60 33.78 14.40
N ASN A 43 30.03 35.05 14.31
CA ASN A 43 29.84 36.00 15.42
C ASN A 43 28.70 37.03 15.23
N GLY A 44 27.61 36.66 14.56
CA GLY A 44 26.43 37.53 14.38
C GLY A 44 25.10 36.82 14.61
N VAL A 45 24.08 37.57 15.04
CA VAL A 45 22.70 37.07 15.31
C VAL A 45 22.13 36.29 14.12
N ALA A 46 22.46 36.67 12.89
CA ALA A 46 22.04 35.98 11.68
C ALA A 46 22.67 34.57 11.53
N GLY A 47 23.96 34.42 11.88
CA GLY A 47 24.65 33.13 11.88
C GLY A 47 24.15 32.19 12.96
N GLN A 48 23.88 32.71 14.16
CA GLN A 48 23.24 31.95 15.24
C GLN A 48 21.82 31.49 14.87
N ARG A 49 21.01 32.36 14.26
CA ARG A 49 19.66 31.98 13.76
C ARG A 49 19.73 30.92 12.66
N ALA A 50 20.65 31.04 11.71
CA ALA A 50 20.83 30.04 10.66
C ALA A 50 21.25 28.67 11.24
N TYR A 51 22.15 28.67 12.23
CA TYR A 51 22.55 27.46 12.93
C TYR A 51 21.38 26.84 13.73
N GLN A 52 20.62 27.64 14.46
CA GLN A 52 19.44 27.18 15.21
C GLN A 52 18.40 26.56 14.28
N LEU A 53 18.10 27.20 13.15
CA LEU A 53 17.18 26.67 12.13
C LEU A 53 17.69 25.35 11.54
N ALA A 54 18.98 25.25 11.23
CA ALA A 54 19.57 24.01 10.71
C ALA A 54 19.54 22.88 11.75
N ALA A 55 19.82 23.18 13.02
CA ALA A 55 19.75 22.23 14.13
C ALA A 55 18.31 21.74 14.39
N ASP A 56 17.32 22.65 14.32
CA ASP A 56 15.91 22.31 14.46
C ASP A 56 15.40 21.46 13.30
N GLN A 57 15.77 21.81 12.06
CA GLN A 57 15.51 20.97 10.89
C GLN A 57 16.14 19.58 11.04
N GLY A 58 17.39 19.51 11.52
CA GLY A 58 18.06 18.25 11.82
C GLY A 58 17.32 17.39 12.85
N ARG A 59 16.89 17.99 13.97
CA ARG A 59 16.08 17.31 14.98
C ARG A 59 14.75 16.82 14.42
N GLN A 60 14.04 17.66 13.67
CA GLN A 60 12.76 17.29 13.06
C GLN A 60 12.91 16.11 12.09
N GLN A 61 13.99 16.07 11.29
CA GLN A 61 14.29 14.96 10.40
C GLN A 61 14.56 13.66 11.15
N LEU A 62 15.32 13.70 12.26
CA LEU A 62 15.60 12.52 13.09
C LEU A 62 14.32 11.97 13.72
N VAL A 63 13.47 12.84 14.29
CA VAL A 63 12.17 12.44 14.85
C VAL A 63 11.26 11.84 13.79
N ALA A 64 11.23 12.42 12.58
CA ALA A 64 10.43 11.89 11.48
C ALA A 64 10.93 10.52 10.98
N ALA A 65 12.25 10.32 10.93
CA ALA A 65 12.86 9.02 10.60
C ALA A 65 12.51 7.96 11.65
N ALA A 66 12.71 8.26 12.93
CA ALA A 66 12.38 7.34 14.03
C ALA A 66 10.89 6.94 14.05
N ARG A 67 9.98 7.88 13.77
CA ARG A 67 8.55 7.58 13.61
C ARG A 67 8.28 6.64 12.45
N THR A 68 9.00 6.80 11.34
CA THR A 68 8.84 5.97 10.15
C THR A 68 9.38 4.56 10.38
N ASP A 69 10.51 4.43 11.06
CA ASP A 69 11.08 3.14 11.47
C ASP A 69 10.15 2.40 12.43
N THR A 70 9.61 3.11 13.43
CA THR A 70 8.59 2.55 14.33
C THR A 70 7.35 2.07 13.56
N GLN A 71 6.90 2.84 12.55
CA GLN A 71 5.76 2.44 11.72
C GLN A 71 6.09 1.23 10.84
N ALA A 72 7.31 1.14 10.29
CA ALA A 72 7.76 -0.01 9.52
C ALA A 72 7.84 -1.27 10.38
N GLY A 73 8.41 -1.18 11.58
CA GLY A 73 8.45 -2.27 12.56
C GLY A 73 7.05 -2.80 12.91
N ARG A 74 6.07 -1.91 13.10
CA ARG A 74 4.66 -2.31 13.33
C ARG A 74 4.08 -3.10 12.16
N VAL A 75 4.26 -2.63 10.92
CA VAL A 75 3.77 -3.32 9.71
C VAL A 75 4.40 -4.71 9.56
N VAL A 76 5.71 -4.83 9.79
CA VAL A 76 6.41 -6.12 9.75
C VAL A 76 5.87 -7.06 10.85
N ALA A 77 5.73 -6.57 12.08
CA ALA A 77 5.19 -7.36 13.19
C ALA A 77 3.75 -7.85 12.93
N GLU A 78 2.89 -6.99 12.37
CA GLU A 78 1.54 -7.38 11.95
C GLU A 78 1.56 -8.43 10.83
N ALA A 79 2.45 -8.30 9.85
CA ALA A 79 2.62 -9.29 8.78
C ALA A 79 3.00 -10.68 9.32
N HIS A 80 3.89 -10.74 10.33
CA HIS A 80 4.23 -11.99 10.99
C HIS A 80 3.04 -12.60 11.75
N ARG A 81 2.28 -11.79 12.51
CA ARG A 81 1.07 -12.25 13.20
C ARG A 81 0.02 -12.79 12.22
N ASP A 82 -0.20 -12.11 11.10
CA ASP A 82 -1.14 -12.54 10.07
C ASP A 82 -0.72 -13.84 9.38
N ARG A 83 0.58 -14.02 9.13
CA ARG A 83 1.14 -15.27 8.59
C ARG A 83 0.95 -16.41 9.59
N ALA A 84 1.26 -16.19 10.88
CA ALA A 84 1.07 -17.19 11.93
C ALA A 84 -0.40 -17.61 12.06
N ARG A 85 -1.32 -16.64 12.03
CA ARG A 85 -2.77 -16.89 12.03
C ARG A 85 -3.21 -17.70 10.81
N ALA A 86 -2.73 -17.36 9.62
CA ALA A 86 -3.04 -18.12 8.40
C ALA A 86 -2.51 -19.55 8.46
N ARG A 87 -1.30 -19.75 9.02
CA ARG A 87 -0.73 -21.07 9.27
C ARG A 87 -1.60 -21.91 10.21
N ALA A 88 -2.03 -21.33 11.33
CA ALA A 88 -2.87 -22.02 12.31
C ALA A 88 -4.24 -22.43 11.71
N LEU A 89 -4.92 -21.50 11.02
CA LEU A 89 -6.20 -21.77 10.37
C LEU A 89 -6.08 -22.86 9.29
N THR A 90 -5.07 -22.77 8.43
CA THR A 90 -4.88 -23.78 7.37
C THR A 90 -4.45 -25.14 7.90
N LYS A 91 -3.75 -25.19 9.03
CA LYS A 91 -3.41 -26.43 9.73
C LYS A 91 -4.67 -27.09 10.28
N SER A 92 -5.54 -26.33 10.94
CA SER A 92 -6.80 -26.83 11.50
C SER A 92 -7.66 -27.54 10.45
N VAL A 93 -7.78 -26.98 9.24
CA VAL A 93 -8.51 -27.61 8.14
C VAL A 93 -7.85 -28.91 7.66
N VAL A 94 -6.51 -28.98 7.63
CA VAL A 94 -5.77 -30.20 7.28
C VAL A 94 -5.96 -31.28 8.36
N ASP A 95 -5.90 -30.90 9.63
CA ASP A 95 -6.10 -31.82 10.75
C ASP A 95 -7.53 -32.40 10.74
N GLU A 96 -8.54 -31.57 10.48
CA GLU A 96 -9.94 -32.00 10.32
C GLU A 96 -10.10 -32.99 9.17
N ALA A 97 -9.48 -32.71 8.00
CA ALA A 97 -9.51 -33.62 6.87
C ALA A 97 -8.81 -34.96 7.15
N ARG A 98 -7.74 -34.96 7.97
CA ARG A 98 -7.05 -36.19 8.39
C ARG A 98 -7.90 -37.02 9.35
N ALA A 99 -8.58 -36.37 10.30
CA ALA A 99 -9.49 -37.04 11.23
C ALA A 99 -10.66 -37.70 10.48
N ASP A 100 -11.28 -36.99 9.54
CA ASP A 100 -12.35 -37.54 8.70
C ASP A 100 -11.88 -38.71 7.83
N ALA A 101 -10.65 -38.65 7.30
CA ALA A 101 -10.10 -39.73 6.47
C ALA A 101 -9.82 -41.03 7.26
N ALA A 102 -9.64 -40.92 8.58
CA ALA A 102 -9.43 -42.08 9.45
C ALA A 102 -10.72 -42.85 9.77
N ALA A 103 -11.90 -42.28 9.49
CA ALA A 103 -13.22 -42.87 9.77
C ALA A 103 -14.04 -43.04 8.46
N PRO A 104 -13.74 -44.04 7.62
CA PRO A 104 -14.42 -44.22 6.34
C PRO A 104 -15.91 -44.56 6.53
N SER A 105 -16.76 -43.83 5.80
CA SER A 105 -18.21 -44.00 5.84
C SER A 105 -18.72 -45.02 4.82
N THR A 106 -19.45 -46.04 5.29
CA THR A 106 -19.99 -47.13 4.45
C THR A 106 -21.44 -46.92 3.99
N THR A 107 -22.19 -46.01 4.61
CA THR A 107 -23.61 -45.76 4.25
C THR A 107 -23.77 -44.60 3.25
N PRO A 108 -24.79 -44.62 2.37
CA PRO A 108 -25.03 -43.54 1.40
C PRO A 108 -25.23 -42.16 2.06
N MET A 109 -25.92 -42.10 3.21
CA MET A 109 -26.10 -40.87 3.97
C MET A 109 -24.78 -40.33 4.51
N ALA A 110 -23.93 -41.20 5.06
CA ALA A 110 -22.64 -40.80 5.60
C ALA A 110 -21.67 -40.37 4.49
N GLN A 111 -21.73 -40.99 3.30
CA GLN A 111 -20.98 -40.54 2.12
C GLN A 111 -21.41 -39.14 1.65
N ARG A 112 -22.72 -38.86 1.61
CA ARG A 112 -23.24 -37.52 1.27
C ARG A 112 -22.75 -36.45 2.24
N GLU A 113 -22.73 -36.78 3.54
CA GLU A 113 -22.26 -35.87 4.56
C GLU A 113 -20.73 -35.66 4.48
N ALA A 114 -19.95 -36.72 4.21
CA ALA A 114 -18.51 -36.61 3.98
C ALA A 114 -18.19 -35.68 2.79
N LEU A 115 -18.96 -35.76 1.69
CA LEU A 115 -18.82 -34.85 0.55
C LEU A 115 -19.14 -33.39 0.93
N ARG A 116 -20.16 -33.15 1.76
CA ARG A 116 -20.49 -31.80 2.26
C ARG A 116 -19.37 -31.23 3.12
N ARG A 117 -18.84 -32.02 4.07
CA ARG A 117 -17.70 -31.63 4.91
C ARG A 117 -16.45 -31.33 4.10
N ARG A 118 -16.11 -32.19 3.13
CA ARG A 118 -15.03 -31.94 2.15
C ARG A 118 -15.21 -30.62 1.41
N ALA A 119 -16.41 -30.35 0.89
CA ALA A 119 -16.70 -29.12 0.18
C ALA A 119 -16.61 -27.88 1.11
N ALA A 120 -17.01 -28.00 2.38
CA ALA A 120 -16.87 -26.94 3.37
C ALA A 120 -15.39 -26.64 3.68
N ARG A 121 -14.57 -27.67 3.91
CA ARG A 121 -13.13 -27.53 4.15
C ARG A 121 -12.39 -26.89 2.98
N LEU A 122 -12.67 -27.31 1.75
CA LEU A 122 -12.07 -26.70 0.56
C LEU A 122 -12.43 -25.21 0.44
N ARG A 123 -13.68 -24.83 0.74
CA ARG A 123 -14.10 -23.42 0.78
C ARG A 123 -13.41 -22.64 1.90
N ALA A 124 -13.32 -23.20 3.10
CA ALA A 124 -12.64 -22.60 4.24
C ALA A 124 -11.14 -22.38 3.97
N GLN A 125 -10.45 -23.41 3.46
CA GLN A 125 -9.02 -23.32 3.10
C GLN A 125 -8.78 -22.24 2.05
N ARG A 126 -9.62 -22.20 1.01
CA ARG A 126 -9.57 -21.14 -0.01
C ARG A 126 -9.77 -19.76 0.61
N ALA A 127 -10.74 -19.58 1.49
CA ALA A 127 -10.99 -18.31 2.16
C ALA A 127 -9.79 -17.87 3.01
N HIS A 128 -9.18 -18.78 3.78
CA HIS A 128 -7.99 -18.49 4.58
C HIS A 128 -6.80 -18.03 3.72
N VAL A 129 -6.53 -18.72 2.60
CA VAL A 129 -5.45 -18.37 1.67
C VAL A 129 -5.70 -17.01 1.03
N LEU A 130 -6.92 -16.74 0.56
CA LEU A 130 -7.27 -15.46 -0.07
C LEU A 130 -7.18 -14.29 0.92
N ALA A 131 -7.65 -14.49 2.16
CA ALA A 131 -7.55 -13.49 3.21
C ALA A 131 -6.08 -13.19 3.57
N ALA A 132 -5.24 -14.23 3.70
CA ALA A 132 -3.82 -14.06 3.95
C ALA A 132 -3.09 -13.33 2.81
N ARG A 133 -3.42 -13.65 1.55
CA ARG A 133 -2.88 -12.95 0.37
C ARG A 133 -3.28 -11.48 0.35
N SER A 134 -4.52 -11.16 0.71
CA SER A 134 -5.00 -9.78 0.82
C SER A 134 -4.22 -9.00 1.88
N ARG A 135 -4.05 -9.56 3.09
CA ARG A 135 -3.27 -8.94 4.17
C ARG A 135 -1.80 -8.76 3.79
N SER A 136 -1.17 -9.76 3.20
CA SER A 136 0.21 -9.67 2.69
C SER A 136 0.39 -8.54 1.67
N ARG A 137 -0.55 -8.38 0.73
CA ARG A 137 -0.52 -7.27 -0.24
C ARG A 137 -0.65 -5.92 0.45
N TRP A 138 -1.48 -5.81 1.49
CA TRP A 138 -1.63 -4.60 2.28
C TRP A 138 -0.34 -4.22 3.01
N HIS A 139 0.31 -5.17 3.69
CA HIS A 139 1.60 -4.96 4.36
C HIS A 139 2.68 -4.50 3.38
N ALA A 140 2.79 -5.16 2.22
CA ALA A 140 3.73 -4.76 1.17
C ALA A 140 3.43 -3.35 0.62
N ALA A 141 2.17 -2.95 0.54
CA ALA A 141 1.78 -1.61 0.10
C ALA A 141 2.11 -0.56 1.17
N ALA A 142 1.87 -0.86 2.44
CA ALA A 142 2.23 0.00 3.57
C ALA A 142 3.75 0.23 3.64
N LEU A 143 4.56 -0.83 3.48
CA LEU A 143 6.03 -0.69 3.42
C LEU A 143 6.49 0.16 2.23
N ARG A 144 5.87 0.03 1.04
CA ARG A 144 6.17 0.90 -0.11
C ARG A 144 5.79 2.36 0.17
N ALA A 145 4.69 2.61 0.85
CA ALA A 145 4.27 3.95 1.25
C ALA A 145 5.28 4.60 2.22
N LEU A 146 5.80 3.82 3.18
CA LEU A 146 6.83 4.26 4.11
C LEU A 146 8.15 4.54 3.39
N ARG A 147 8.56 3.66 2.46
CA ARG A 147 9.74 3.88 1.63
C ARG A 147 9.63 5.15 0.80
N TYR A 148 8.47 5.40 0.19
CA TYR A 148 8.19 6.63 -0.53
C TYR A 148 8.34 7.85 0.40
N ARG A 149 7.75 7.82 1.60
CA ARG A 149 7.93 8.89 2.60
C ARG A 149 9.40 9.10 2.98
N LEU A 150 10.17 8.04 3.23
CA LEU A 150 11.60 8.16 3.59
C LEU A 150 12.44 8.79 2.49
N VAL A 151 12.22 8.39 1.24
CA VAL A 151 13.00 8.91 0.11
C VAL A 151 12.61 10.35 -0.22
N HIS A 152 11.33 10.71 -0.05
CA HIS A 152 10.79 11.96 -0.58
C HIS A 152 10.47 13.04 0.47
N HIS A 153 10.45 12.72 1.77
CA HIS A 153 10.42 13.74 2.85
C HIS A 153 11.81 14.21 3.30
N ARG A 154 12.90 13.64 2.76
CA ARG A 154 14.28 14.07 3.05
C ARG A 154 14.65 15.46 2.52
N GLY A 155 13.74 16.13 1.80
CA GLY A 155 13.94 17.49 1.33
C GLY A 155 12.61 18.16 1.01
N SER A 156 11.83 18.50 2.03
CA SER A 156 10.64 19.36 1.87
C SER A 156 11.07 20.80 1.55
N THR A 157 11.64 20.96 0.36
CA THR A 157 11.73 22.15 -0.47
C THR A 157 11.31 21.79 -1.90
N ALA A 158 10.47 20.77 -2.08
CA ALA A 158 9.77 20.56 -3.35
C ALA A 158 8.75 21.71 -3.51
N PRO A 159 8.90 22.60 -4.51
CA PRO A 159 7.97 23.72 -4.69
C PRO A 159 6.57 23.17 -4.99
N GLY A 160 5.59 23.49 -4.14
CA GLY A 160 4.17 23.27 -4.45
C GLY A 160 3.41 22.20 -3.64
N LEU A 161 3.99 21.59 -2.61
CA LEU A 161 3.25 20.69 -1.71
C LEU A 161 3.18 21.27 -0.29
N SER A 162 2.50 22.40 -0.13
CA SER A 162 2.14 22.87 1.22
C SER A 162 1.18 21.86 1.86
N PRO A 163 1.34 21.53 3.16
CA PRO A 163 0.37 20.70 3.89
C PRO A 163 -1.07 21.21 3.75
N ASN A 164 -1.27 22.52 3.54
CA ASN A 164 -2.59 23.14 3.41
C ASN A 164 -3.12 23.18 1.97
N ASP A 165 -2.33 22.77 0.97
CA ASP A 165 -2.75 22.78 -0.42
C ASP A 165 -3.69 21.59 -0.74
N ARG A 166 -4.68 21.83 -1.62
CA ARG A 166 -5.68 20.85 -2.07
C ARG A 166 -4.99 19.63 -2.68
N ALA A 167 -4.02 19.85 -3.57
CA ALA A 167 -3.22 18.79 -4.19
C ALA A 167 -2.49 17.93 -3.15
N GLY A 168 -1.85 18.57 -2.16
CA GLY A 168 -1.17 17.86 -1.07
C GLY A 168 -2.10 16.99 -0.23
N ARG A 169 -3.33 17.46 0.05
CA ARG A 169 -4.35 16.64 0.75
C ARG A 169 -4.77 15.44 -0.09
N ALA A 170 -5.00 15.62 -1.39
CA ALA A 170 -5.37 14.54 -2.30
C ALA A 170 -4.26 13.47 -2.39
N VAL A 171 -2.99 13.88 -2.53
CA VAL A 171 -1.85 12.94 -2.56
C VAL A 171 -1.75 12.16 -1.24
N ARG A 172 -1.87 12.82 -0.08
CA ARG A 172 -1.86 12.11 1.22
C ARG A 172 -3.04 11.14 1.35
N ALA A 173 -4.21 11.52 0.86
CA ALA A 173 -5.38 10.64 0.82
C ALA A 173 -5.09 9.40 -0.03
N ALA A 174 -4.53 9.55 -1.23
CA ALA A 174 -4.19 8.43 -2.10
C ALA A 174 -3.17 7.47 -1.47
N LEU A 175 -2.09 8.02 -0.87
CA LEU A 175 -1.07 7.24 -0.18
C LEU A 175 -1.65 6.46 1.02
N SER A 176 -2.68 7.00 1.70
CA SER A 176 -3.37 6.31 2.80
C SER A 176 -4.17 5.08 2.36
N ARG A 177 -4.44 4.94 1.05
CA ARG A 177 -5.27 3.86 0.48
C ARG A 177 -4.46 2.79 -0.24
N LEU A 178 -3.12 2.88 -0.22
CA LEU A 178 -2.25 1.85 -0.78
C LEU A 178 -2.62 0.46 -0.21
N GLY A 179 -2.76 -0.52 -1.10
CA GLY A 179 -3.16 -1.89 -0.77
C GLY A 179 -4.66 -2.13 -0.68
N ARG A 180 -5.53 -1.11 -0.79
CA ARG A 180 -6.99 -1.32 -0.89
C ARG A 180 -7.34 -2.01 -2.21
N PRO A 181 -8.29 -2.96 -2.24
CA PRO A 181 -8.60 -3.73 -3.43
C PRO A 181 -9.27 -2.88 -4.51
N TYR A 182 -9.00 -3.23 -5.77
CA TYR A 182 -9.77 -2.73 -6.89
C TYR A 182 -11.17 -3.37 -6.92
N VAL A 183 -12.22 -2.56 -7.08
CA VAL A 183 -13.58 -3.02 -7.39
C VAL A 183 -14.20 -2.05 -8.39
N TRP A 184 -14.65 -2.59 -9.54
CA TRP A 184 -15.33 -1.80 -10.57
C TRP A 184 -16.52 -1.07 -9.97
N GLY A 185 -16.63 0.24 -10.20
CA GLY A 185 -17.72 1.06 -9.67
C GLY A 185 -17.51 1.55 -8.23
N ALA A 186 -16.46 1.15 -7.53
CA ALA A 186 -16.24 1.57 -6.14
C ALA A 186 -15.55 2.94 -6.01
N ALA A 187 -15.99 3.75 -5.05
CA ALA A 187 -15.47 5.10 -4.80
C ALA A 187 -15.03 5.32 -3.33
N GLY A 188 -14.58 4.25 -2.66
CA GLY A 188 -14.00 4.31 -1.32
C GLY A 188 -14.98 4.06 -0.17
N PRO A 189 -14.50 4.23 1.09
CA PRO A 189 -13.11 4.47 1.45
C PRO A 189 -12.24 3.19 1.44
N ASP A 190 -12.85 2.01 1.32
CA ASP A 190 -12.14 0.73 1.47
C ASP A 190 -11.90 -0.05 0.18
N ARG A 191 -12.55 0.36 -0.92
CA ARG A 191 -12.46 -0.27 -2.23
C ARG A 191 -12.60 0.79 -3.30
N PHE A 192 -11.88 0.65 -4.41
CA PHE A 192 -11.82 1.70 -5.43
C PHE A 192 -11.78 1.13 -6.85
N ASP A 193 -12.37 1.81 -7.82
CA ASP A 193 -11.88 1.79 -9.20
C ASP A 193 -10.94 2.99 -9.44
N CYS A 194 -10.48 3.16 -10.68
CA CYS A 194 -9.51 4.19 -11.03
C CYS A 194 -10.02 5.61 -10.75
N SER A 195 -11.17 5.99 -11.33
CA SER A 195 -11.74 7.32 -11.16
C SER A 195 -12.33 7.53 -9.77
N GLY A 196 -12.87 6.49 -9.14
CA GLY A 196 -13.37 6.52 -7.77
C GLY A 196 -12.27 6.73 -6.73
N LEU A 197 -11.06 6.20 -6.96
CA LEU A 197 -9.89 6.52 -6.13
C LEU A 197 -9.57 8.01 -6.16
N VAL A 198 -9.41 8.56 -7.37
CA VAL A 198 -9.02 9.96 -7.58
C VAL A 198 -10.11 10.91 -7.05
N GLN A 199 -11.37 10.62 -7.36
CA GLN A 199 -12.54 11.35 -6.86
C GLN A 199 -12.54 11.39 -5.33
N TRP A 200 -12.38 10.23 -4.68
CA TRP A 200 -12.36 10.17 -3.22
C TRP A 200 -11.20 10.97 -2.62
N CYS A 201 -10.02 10.94 -3.25
CA CYS A 201 -8.86 11.71 -2.77
C CYS A 201 -9.10 13.21 -2.84
N TYR A 202 -9.69 13.71 -3.92
CA TYR A 202 -10.00 15.12 -4.09
C TYR A 202 -11.22 15.58 -3.27
N ALA A 203 -12.21 14.71 -3.04
CA ALA A 203 -13.28 14.99 -2.09
C ALA A 203 -12.74 15.25 -0.68
N ARG A 204 -11.71 14.51 -0.25
CA ARG A 204 -10.97 14.78 1.02
C ARG A 204 -10.18 16.09 0.97
N ALA A 205 -9.91 16.60 -0.21
CA ALA A 205 -9.33 17.90 -0.44
C ALA A 205 -10.39 19.02 -0.63
N GLY A 206 -11.69 18.71 -0.55
CA GLY A 206 -12.76 19.70 -0.76
C GLY A 206 -12.93 20.11 -2.22
N VAL A 207 -12.46 19.30 -3.17
CA VAL A 207 -12.63 19.52 -4.61
C VAL A 207 -13.54 18.42 -5.15
N HIS A 208 -14.60 18.82 -5.85
CA HIS A 208 -15.44 17.89 -6.57
C HIS A 208 -14.74 17.43 -7.86
N LEU A 209 -14.77 16.14 -8.12
CA LEU A 209 -14.42 15.56 -9.42
C LEU A 209 -15.57 14.68 -9.87
N ASP A 210 -15.77 14.63 -11.18
CA ASP A 210 -16.79 13.79 -11.76
C ASP A 210 -16.49 12.29 -11.56
N ARG A 211 -17.51 11.46 -11.72
CA ARG A 211 -17.41 10.04 -11.33
C ARG A 211 -16.58 9.21 -12.30
N THR A 212 -16.66 9.50 -13.59
CA THR A 212 -16.10 8.63 -14.65
C THR A 212 -14.82 9.22 -15.25
N THR A 213 -13.94 8.38 -15.78
CA THR A 213 -12.71 8.86 -16.47
C THR A 213 -13.04 9.75 -17.66
N TYR A 214 -14.14 9.45 -18.37
CA TYR A 214 -14.64 10.22 -19.51
C TYR A 214 -15.08 11.64 -19.13
N GLN A 215 -15.52 11.85 -17.89
CA GLN A 215 -15.84 13.17 -17.37
C GLN A 215 -14.62 13.83 -16.75
N GLN A 216 -13.85 13.09 -15.93
CA GLN A 216 -12.66 13.62 -15.24
C GLN A 216 -11.58 14.14 -16.19
N ILE A 217 -11.53 13.67 -17.45
CA ILE A 217 -10.62 14.25 -18.44
C ILE A 217 -10.99 15.68 -18.84
N HIS A 218 -12.12 16.21 -18.38
CA HIS A 218 -12.52 17.61 -18.52
C HIS A 218 -12.47 18.38 -17.19
N ASP A 219 -12.16 17.71 -16.07
CA ASP A 219 -12.02 18.36 -14.76
C ASP A 219 -10.70 19.14 -14.68
N GLY A 220 -10.81 20.47 -14.54
CA GLY A 220 -9.67 21.36 -14.40
C GLY A 220 -8.99 21.71 -15.73
N VAL A 221 -7.70 22.06 -15.67
CA VAL A 221 -6.96 22.59 -16.84
C VAL A 221 -5.99 21.56 -17.43
N PRO A 222 -5.80 21.51 -18.77
CA PRO A 222 -4.77 20.67 -19.38
C PRO A 222 -3.37 21.10 -18.96
N VAL A 223 -2.51 20.12 -18.72
CA VAL A 223 -1.12 20.34 -18.30
C VAL A 223 -0.16 19.62 -19.25
N PRO A 224 0.88 20.28 -19.77
CA PRO A 224 1.94 19.61 -20.52
C PRO A 224 2.71 18.62 -19.65
N HIS A 225 3.14 17.50 -20.22
CA HIS A 225 3.89 16.44 -19.50
C HIS A 225 5.04 16.98 -18.64
N ALA A 226 5.84 17.89 -19.21
CA ALA A 226 6.99 18.50 -18.52
C ALA A 226 6.62 19.35 -17.29
N GLN A 227 5.34 19.73 -17.15
CA GLN A 227 4.83 20.55 -16.07
C GLN A 227 3.99 19.76 -15.06
N VAL A 228 4.03 18.42 -15.12
CA VAL A 228 3.30 17.58 -14.19
C VAL A 228 3.73 17.84 -12.75
N ARG A 229 2.74 18.00 -11.88
CA ARG A 229 2.93 18.25 -10.45
C ARG A 229 2.16 17.20 -9.63
N PRO A 230 2.58 16.95 -8.38
CA PRO A 230 1.77 16.20 -7.44
C PRO A 230 0.34 16.75 -7.38
N GLY A 231 -0.66 15.87 -7.43
CA GLY A 231 -2.07 16.23 -7.53
C GLY A 231 -2.64 16.08 -8.94
N ASP A 232 -1.86 16.32 -10.00
CA ASP A 232 -2.41 16.26 -11.36
C ASP A 232 -3.00 14.88 -11.68
N LEU A 233 -4.14 14.87 -12.38
CA LEU A 233 -4.78 13.67 -12.90
C LEU A 233 -4.06 13.23 -14.17
N VAL A 234 -3.66 11.97 -14.21
CA VAL A 234 -2.88 11.40 -15.32
C VAL A 234 -3.69 10.31 -15.99
N PHE A 235 -3.96 10.48 -17.28
CA PHE A 235 -4.75 9.58 -18.11
C PHE A 235 -3.85 8.90 -19.15
N PRO A 236 -3.42 7.65 -18.93
CA PRO A 236 -2.63 6.91 -19.91
C PRO A 236 -3.45 6.47 -21.13
N HIS A 237 -4.77 6.35 -20.99
CA HIS A 237 -5.73 6.11 -22.05
C HIS A 237 -7.14 6.50 -21.56
N PRO A 238 -8.18 6.61 -22.42
CA PRO A 238 -9.50 7.12 -22.03
C PRO A 238 -10.21 6.37 -20.89
N GLY A 239 -9.89 5.09 -20.72
CA GLY A 239 -10.52 4.21 -19.73
C GLY A 239 -9.80 4.13 -18.37
N HIS A 240 -8.75 4.91 -18.13
CA HIS A 240 -7.99 4.85 -16.88
C HIS A 240 -7.48 6.21 -16.43
N VAL A 241 -7.41 6.40 -15.11
CA VAL A 241 -6.91 7.62 -14.47
C VAL A 241 -6.07 7.27 -13.25
N GLN A 242 -5.05 8.08 -13.03
CA GLN A 242 -4.07 7.94 -11.96
C GLN A 242 -3.86 9.31 -11.30
N LEU A 243 -3.37 9.33 -10.07
CA LEU A 243 -3.03 10.57 -9.36
C LEU A 243 -1.52 10.76 -9.34
N ALA A 244 -0.99 11.84 -9.91
CA ALA A 244 0.42 12.17 -9.83
C ALA A 244 0.85 12.44 -8.39
N ILE A 245 1.99 11.90 -7.99
CA ILE A 245 2.59 12.11 -6.67
C ILE A 245 4.00 12.70 -6.76
N GLY A 246 4.41 13.18 -7.94
CA GLY A 246 5.74 13.74 -8.19
C GLY A 246 6.81 12.69 -8.49
N ASN A 247 8.00 13.15 -8.90
CA ASN A 247 9.16 12.31 -9.23
C ASN A 247 8.87 11.22 -10.29
N GLY A 248 7.99 11.52 -11.25
CA GLY A 248 7.58 10.56 -12.29
C GLY A 248 6.80 9.36 -11.73
N LEU A 249 6.11 9.52 -10.59
CA LEU A 249 5.30 8.49 -9.95
C LEU A 249 3.82 8.89 -9.88
N VAL A 250 2.98 7.87 -9.87
CA VAL A 250 1.52 7.97 -9.74
C VAL A 250 0.98 6.97 -8.73
N VAL A 251 -0.17 7.25 -8.12
CA VAL A 251 -0.99 6.25 -7.42
C VAL A 251 -2.17 5.87 -8.30
N GLU A 252 -2.48 4.58 -8.40
CA GLU A 252 -3.56 4.06 -9.22
C GLU A 252 -4.29 2.88 -8.57
N ALA A 253 -5.57 2.70 -8.91
CA ALA A 253 -6.32 1.46 -8.76
C ALA A 253 -6.45 0.83 -10.17
N PRO A 254 -5.62 -0.17 -10.54
CA PRO A 254 -5.37 -0.44 -11.95
C PRO A 254 -6.40 -1.34 -12.65
N TYR A 255 -6.85 -2.44 -12.01
CA TYR A 255 -7.77 -3.41 -12.63
C TYR A 255 -8.31 -4.43 -11.60
N PRO A 256 -9.39 -5.18 -11.93
CA PRO A 256 -9.94 -6.23 -11.07
C PRO A 256 -8.90 -7.24 -10.55
N GLY A 257 -8.89 -7.46 -9.24
CA GLY A 257 -7.95 -8.39 -8.58
C GLY A 257 -6.59 -7.78 -8.22
N ALA A 258 -6.30 -6.56 -8.66
CA ALA A 258 -5.20 -5.73 -8.16
C ALA A 258 -5.62 -4.91 -6.92
N ALA A 259 -4.65 -4.18 -6.38
CA ALA A 259 -4.83 -3.26 -5.28
C ALA A 259 -4.22 -1.90 -5.63
N VAL A 260 -4.68 -0.86 -4.94
CA VAL A 260 -4.12 0.48 -5.04
C VAL A 260 -2.61 0.44 -4.82
N ARG A 261 -1.84 1.00 -5.75
CA ARG A 261 -0.37 0.91 -5.75
C ARG A 261 0.27 2.17 -6.31
N ILE A 262 1.57 2.31 -6.05
CA ILE A 262 2.42 3.29 -6.72
C ILE A 262 2.96 2.66 -8.01
N SER A 263 2.85 3.38 -9.11
CA SER A 263 3.37 3.01 -10.45
C SER A 263 4.21 4.14 -11.02
N ARG A 264 4.94 3.84 -12.11
CA ARG A 264 5.64 4.88 -12.88
C ARG A 264 4.64 5.65 -13.75
N LEU A 265 4.87 6.96 -13.86
CA LEU A 265 4.18 7.83 -14.79
C LEU A 265 4.63 7.50 -16.23
N GLY A 266 3.68 7.31 -17.14
CA GLY A 266 3.95 6.99 -18.54
C GLY A 266 4.41 8.20 -19.36
N GLY A 267 5.10 7.96 -20.49
CA GLY A 267 5.52 9.04 -21.40
C GLY A 267 4.37 9.65 -22.21
N ASN A 268 3.42 8.81 -22.63
CA ASN A 268 2.26 9.23 -23.44
C ASN A 268 1.01 9.24 -22.57
N VAL A 269 0.66 10.42 -22.04
CA VAL A 269 -0.46 10.61 -21.12
C VAL A 269 -1.15 11.95 -21.41
N ALA A 270 -2.46 12.03 -21.19
CA ALA A 270 -3.15 13.31 -21.01
C ALA A 270 -3.12 13.69 -19.53
N ILE A 271 -2.93 14.96 -19.21
CA ILE A 271 -2.82 15.43 -17.83
C ILE A 271 -3.79 16.57 -17.59
N ARG A 272 -4.53 16.50 -16.47
CA ARG A 272 -5.42 17.56 -15.99
C ARG A 272 -5.06 18.01 -14.59
N ARG A 273 -5.15 19.31 -14.32
CA ARG A 273 -4.95 19.90 -13.00
C ARG A 273 -6.27 20.43 -12.46
N PRO A 274 -6.86 19.76 -11.45
CA PRO A 274 -8.02 20.28 -10.72
C PRO A 274 -7.70 21.61 -10.04
N LEU A 275 -8.68 22.53 -10.01
CA LEU A 275 -8.58 23.87 -9.44
C LEU A 275 -9.21 23.94 -8.04
#